data_AF-A0A1V5BCX5-F1
#
_entry.id   AF-A0A1V5BCX5-F1
#
_cell.length_a   1.000
_cell.length_b   1.000
_cell.length_c   1.000
_cell.angle_alpha   90.00
_cell.angle_beta   90.00
_cell.angle_gamma   90.00
#
_symmetry.space_group_name_H-M   'P 1'
#
loop_
_entity.id
_entity.type
_entity.pdbx_description
1 polymer ?
#
loop_
_entity_poly.entity_id
_entity_poly.type
_entity_poly.pdbx_seq_one_letter_code
_entity_poly.pdbx_strand_id
1 'polypeptide(L)'
;MPPQTGKSELVSHWFPVWLLDLFPWIRIILGSYQDDYAATWGKKVRNTILENQDQLRVRISEDSGAANMWLTTEGGGMSSSGVSGSVTGKPSHVLIIDDPIKSREEAESLTYRNRIWDWWTGTARTRLNPLPWAPYSVVIVMMTRWHTDDLAGRLLARKVDADLAQYVPPWVQWKLPAIALENDPLGRKPGEALWPEKYPLELLYAIKGETSIYDWESEYQQSPIVKAGSLFRREFFRPIEVLA
;
A
#
# COMPACT_ATOMS: atom_id res chain seq x y z
N MET A 1 2.18 -6.89 1.42
CA MET A 1 3.39 -7.75 1.29
C MET A 1 4.32 -7.47 2.47
N PRO A 2 5.20 -8.40 2.87
CA PRO A 2 6.18 -8.19 3.94
C PRO A 2 7.10 -6.98 3.69
N PRO A 3 7.77 -6.47 4.74
CA PRO A 3 8.81 -5.47 4.58
C PRO A 3 9.90 -5.93 3.59
N GLN A 4 10.50 -4.96 2.89
CA GLN A 4 11.69 -5.17 2.05
C GLN A 4 11.56 -6.20 0.90
N THR A 5 10.35 -6.50 0.42
CA THR A 5 10.11 -7.40 -0.72
C THR A 5 10.02 -6.69 -2.08
N GLY A 6 10.58 -5.48 -2.20
CA GLY A 6 10.57 -4.72 -3.46
C GLY A 6 9.22 -4.09 -3.86
N LYS A 7 8.21 -4.15 -2.97
CA LYS A 7 6.85 -3.68 -3.25
C LYS A 7 6.80 -2.21 -3.71
N SER A 8 7.48 -1.30 -2.99
CA SER A 8 7.54 0.13 -3.33
C SER A 8 8.31 0.39 -4.62
N GLU A 9 9.35 -0.40 -4.92
CA GLU A 9 10.05 -0.27 -6.19
C GLU A 9 9.15 -0.57 -7.39
N LEU A 10 8.34 -1.62 -7.29
CA LEU A 10 7.42 -1.99 -8.36
C LEU A 10 6.27 -0.99 -8.51
N VAL A 11 5.61 -0.64 -7.40
CA VAL A 11 4.34 0.13 -7.42
C VAL A 11 4.57 1.64 -7.39
N SER A 12 5.55 2.13 -6.65
CA SER A 12 5.80 3.58 -6.48
C SER A 12 6.78 4.14 -7.52
N HIS A 13 7.56 3.28 -8.17
CA HIS A 13 8.53 3.68 -9.20
C HIS A 13 8.18 3.14 -10.59
N TRP A 14 8.27 1.82 -10.83
CA TRP A 14 8.13 1.28 -12.19
C TRP A 14 6.72 1.37 -12.75
N PHE A 15 5.68 1.18 -11.93
CA PHE A 15 4.29 1.32 -12.37
C PHE A 15 3.98 2.74 -12.89
N PRO A 16 4.33 3.84 -12.18
CA PRO A 16 4.20 5.19 -12.72
C PRO A 16 4.97 5.44 -14.02
N VAL A 17 6.20 4.94 -14.13
CA VAL A 17 7.01 5.07 -15.37
C VAL A 17 6.28 4.42 -16.53
N TRP A 18 5.88 3.15 -16.38
CA TRP A 18 5.14 2.40 -17.40
C TRP A 18 3.81 3.07 -17.76
N LEU A 19 3.04 3.50 -16.75
CA LEU A 19 1.72 4.08 -16.97
C LEU A 19 1.81 5.41 -17.72
N LEU A 20 2.74 6.29 -17.33
CA LEU A 20 2.92 7.58 -17.99
C LEU A 20 3.55 7.44 -19.38
N ASP A 21 4.34 6.39 -19.62
CA ASP A 21 4.84 6.08 -20.96
C ASP A 21 3.72 5.65 -21.94
N LEU A 22 2.70 4.97 -21.43
CA LEU A 22 1.51 4.61 -22.22
C LEU A 22 0.50 5.75 -22.31
N PHE A 23 0.33 6.52 -21.23
CA PHE A 23 -0.68 7.58 -21.11
C PHE A 23 -0.07 8.83 -20.48
N PRO A 24 0.69 9.64 -21.24
CA PRO A 24 1.40 10.79 -20.71
C PRO A 24 0.49 11.86 -20.09
N TRP A 25 -0.79 11.92 -20.46
CA TRP A 25 -1.79 12.85 -19.91
C TRP A 25 -2.37 12.41 -18.56
N ILE A 26 -2.13 11.18 -18.10
CA ILE A 26 -2.60 10.70 -16.79
C ILE A 26 -1.91 11.46 -15.66
N ARG A 27 -2.66 11.68 -14.57
CA ARG A 27 -2.17 12.33 -13.36
C ARG A 27 -2.15 11.32 -12.24
N ILE A 28 -0.98 11.21 -11.62
CA ILE A 28 -0.73 10.29 -10.52
C ILE A 28 -0.50 11.11 -9.25
N ILE A 29 -1.15 10.72 -8.16
CA ILE A 29 -0.82 11.19 -6.82
C ILE A 29 -0.24 10.03 -6.05
N LEU A 30 0.90 10.25 -5.40
CA LEU A 30 1.50 9.29 -4.48
C LEU A 30 1.51 9.86 -3.05
N GLY A 31 0.85 9.13 -2.15
CA GLY A 31 0.81 9.38 -0.71
C GLY A 31 1.70 8.41 0.05
N SER A 32 2.54 8.88 0.97
CA SER A 32 3.28 8.01 1.91
C SER A 32 3.33 8.59 3.33
N TYR A 33 3.80 7.85 4.33
CA TYR A 33 3.84 8.28 5.74
C TYR A 33 4.54 9.63 5.97
N GLN A 34 5.50 10.01 5.12
CA GLN A 34 6.25 11.27 5.19
C GLN A 34 6.34 11.98 3.84
N ASP A 35 6.28 13.32 3.85
CA ASP A 35 6.38 14.17 2.65
C ASP A 35 7.70 13.94 1.91
N ASP A 36 8.83 13.96 2.62
CA ASP A 36 10.15 13.78 2.00
C ASP A 36 10.30 12.40 1.38
N TYR A 37 9.81 11.35 2.06
CA TYR A 37 9.83 10.00 1.52
C TYR A 37 8.97 9.90 0.25
N ALA A 38 7.77 10.47 0.25
CA ALA A 38 6.94 10.54 -0.96
C ALA A 38 7.65 11.28 -2.11
N ALA A 39 8.29 12.42 -1.82
CA ALA A 39 9.01 13.22 -2.82
C ALA A 39 10.20 12.46 -3.45
N THR A 40 10.82 11.51 -2.73
CA THR A 40 11.88 10.67 -3.31
C THR A 40 11.35 9.80 -4.46
N TRP A 41 10.13 9.26 -4.36
CA TRP A 41 9.51 8.49 -5.44
C TRP A 41 9.20 9.38 -6.65
N GLY A 42 8.59 10.54 -6.43
CA GLY A 42 8.32 11.51 -7.50
C GLY A 42 9.59 11.90 -8.26
N LYS A 43 10.69 12.16 -7.54
CA LYS A 43 12.00 12.44 -8.11
C LYS A 43 12.54 11.25 -8.89
N LYS A 44 12.44 10.04 -8.34
CA LYS A 44 12.97 8.81 -8.95
C LYS A 44 12.29 8.52 -10.28
N VAL A 45 10.95 8.52 -10.33
CA VAL A 45 10.16 8.33 -11.55
C VAL A 45 10.55 9.35 -12.62
N ARG A 46 10.64 10.64 -12.25
CA ARG A 46 11.04 11.71 -13.17
C ARG A 46 12.43 11.48 -13.74
N ASN A 47 13.40 11.18 -12.87
CA ASN A 47 14.79 10.96 -13.29
C ASN A 47 14.90 9.76 -14.22
N THR A 48 14.21 8.66 -13.92
CA THR A 48 14.17 7.49 -14.81
C THR A 48 13.59 7.83 -16.17
N ILE A 49 12.55 8.67 -16.25
CA ILE A 49 12.04 9.16 -17.54
C ILE A 49 13.08 10.00 -18.29
N LEU A 50 13.76 10.92 -17.58
CA LEU A 50 14.78 11.79 -18.18
C LEU A 50 16.02 11.04 -18.65
N GLU A 51 16.42 9.99 -17.94
CA GLU A 51 17.60 9.17 -18.25
C GLU A 51 17.36 8.19 -19.41
N ASN A 52 16.10 7.91 -19.76
CA ASN A 52 15.73 6.91 -20.77
C ASN A 52 14.84 7.51 -21.88
N GLN A 53 15.10 8.76 -22.27
CA GLN A 53 14.29 9.48 -23.28
C GLN A 53 14.35 8.83 -24.68
N ASP A 54 15.39 8.06 -24.97
CA ASP A 54 15.57 7.29 -26.20
C ASP A 54 14.72 6.01 -26.24
N GLN A 55 14.30 5.50 -25.08
CA GLN A 55 13.53 4.25 -24.94
C GLN A 55 12.06 4.50 -24.59
N LEU A 56 11.77 5.62 -23.93
CA LEU A 56 10.43 6.01 -23.51
C LEU A 56 9.85 7.06 -24.45
N ARG A 57 8.52 7.10 -24.57
CA ARG A 57 7.74 8.08 -25.34
C ARG A 57 7.36 9.31 -24.52
N VAL A 58 7.09 9.14 -23.22
CA VAL A 58 6.71 10.25 -22.34
C VAL A 58 7.81 11.32 -22.26
N ARG A 59 7.40 12.59 -22.21
CA ARG A 59 8.31 13.74 -22.05
C ARG A 59 7.89 14.56 -20.85
N ILE A 60 8.87 14.96 -20.04
CA ILE A 60 8.68 15.86 -18.91
C ILE A 60 8.63 17.30 -19.44
N SER A 61 7.70 18.10 -18.94
CA SER A 61 7.60 19.52 -19.26
C SER A 61 8.76 20.28 -18.62
N GLU A 62 9.40 21.16 -19.39
CA GLU A 62 10.50 22.02 -18.91
C GLU A 62 10.03 23.01 -17.83
N ASP A 63 8.76 23.43 -17.89
CA ASP A 63 8.15 24.41 -16.98
C ASP A 63 7.73 23.82 -15.62
N SER A 64 7.74 22.49 -15.48
CA SER A 64 7.25 21.82 -14.27
C SER A 64 8.06 20.56 -13.95
N GLY A 65 9.20 20.78 -13.30
CA GLY A 65 10.17 19.74 -12.96
C GLY A 65 10.59 19.72 -11.48
N ALA A 66 9.72 20.05 -10.53
CA ALA A 66 10.05 19.91 -9.10
C ALA A 66 10.06 18.43 -8.67
N ALA A 67 10.79 18.09 -7.61
CA ALA A 67 10.97 16.70 -7.17
C ALA A 67 9.65 16.08 -6.68
N ASN A 68 8.85 16.87 -5.96
CA ASN A 68 7.55 16.49 -5.42
C ASN A 68 6.38 16.73 -6.38
N MET A 69 6.58 17.51 -7.45
CA MET A 69 5.56 17.76 -8.46
C MET A 69 6.18 18.10 -9.80
N TRP A 70 5.79 17.34 -10.82
CA TRP A 70 6.20 17.60 -12.20
C TRP A 70 5.08 17.20 -13.15
N LEU A 71 5.12 17.77 -14.35
CA LEU A 71 4.15 17.50 -15.40
C LEU A 71 4.82 16.90 -16.62
N THR A 72 4.05 16.16 -17.40
CA THR A 72 4.43 15.77 -18.76
C THR A 72 4.07 16.88 -19.75
N THR A 73 4.60 16.81 -20.97
CA THR A 73 4.21 17.70 -22.07
C THR A 73 2.75 17.55 -22.50
N GLU A 74 2.07 16.47 -22.10
CA GLU A 74 0.66 16.21 -22.39
C GLU A 74 -0.27 16.54 -21.19
N GLY A 75 0.24 17.25 -20.18
CA GLY A 75 -0.57 17.77 -19.06
C GLY A 75 -0.88 16.77 -17.95
N GLY A 76 -0.35 15.54 -18.05
CA GLY A 76 -0.29 14.55 -16.99
C GLY A 76 0.92 14.77 -16.09
N GLY A 77 1.34 13.71 -15.39
CA GLY A 77 2.52 13.72 -14.52
C GLY A 77 2.22 13.22 -13.11
N MET A 78 3.08 13.59 -12.17
CA MET A 78 3.07 13.03 -10.82
C MET A 78 3.19 14.12 -9.76
N SER A 79 2.40 13.99 -8.70
CA SER A 79 2.52 14.75 -7.45
C SER A 79 2.70 13.79 -6.30
N SER A 80 3.64 14.08 -5.40
CA SER A 80 3.93 13.25 -4.23
C SER A 80 3.81 14.06 -2.95
N SER A 81 3.17 13.50 -1.93
CA SER A 81 2.97 14.15 -0.64
C SER A 81 2.83 13.13 0.50
N GLY A 82 3.03 13.57 1.73
CA GLY A 82 2.80 12.82 2.94
C GLY A 82 1.31 12.71 3.30
N VAL A 83 0.95 11.76 4.16
CA VAL A 83 -0.43 11.53 4.68
C VAL A 83 -0.99 12.67 5.54
N SER A 84 -0.26 13.76 5.69
CA SER A 84 -0.67 15.00 6.38
C SER A 84 -0.35 16.25 5.56
N GLY A 85 0.26 16.07 4.39
CA GLY A 85 0.60 17.16 3.49
C GLY A 85 -0.63 17.65 2.73
N SER A 86 -0.54 18.88 2.21
CA SER A 86 -1.54 19.38 1.28
C SER A 86 -1.45 18.58 -0.02
N VAL A 87 -2.38 17.63 -0.20
CA VAL A 87 -2.59 17.05 -1.53
C VAL A 87 -3.10 18.20 -2.39
N THR A 88 -2.23 18.67 -3.29
CA THR A 88 -2.48 19.84 -4.13
C THR A 88 -3.86 19.76 -4.78
N GLY A 89 -4.49 20.91 -5.05
CA GLY A 89 -5.85 20.99 -5.62
C GLY A 89 -6.03 20.37 -7.01
N LYS A 90 -5.04 19.60 -7.50
CA LYS A 90 -5.02 19.00 -8.83
C LYS A 90 -5.79 17.66 -8.81
N PRO A 91 -6.59 17.40 -9.86
CA PRO A 91 -7.23 16.09 -10.04
C PRO A 91 -6.19 14.99 -10.25
N SER A 92 -6.55 13.78 -9.84
CA SER A 92 -5.76 12.56 -10.02
C SER A 92 -6.57 11.45 -10.65
N HIS A 93 -6.02 10.81 -11.66
CA HIS A 93 -6.61 9.62 -12.27
C HIS A 93 -6.17 8.34 -11.54
N VAL A 94 -4.99 8.38 -10.91
CA VAL A 94 -4.42 7.25 -10.16
C VAL A 94 -3.86 7.73 -8.82
N LEU A 95 -4.34 7.14 -7.72
CA LEU A 95 -3.83 7.41 -6.38
C LEU A 95 -3.10 6.18 -5.85
N ILE A 96 -1.82 6.34 -5.53
CA ILE A 96 -0.97 5.33 -4.92
C ILE A 96 -0.77 5.73 -3.45
N ILE A 97 -1.05 4.82 -2.52
CA ILE A 97 -0.80 4.99 -1.09
C ILE A 97 0.24 3.95 -0.69
N ASP A 98 1.47 4.39 -0.43
CA ASP A 98 2.64 3.56 -0.13
C ASP A 98 3.02 3.67 1.35
N ASP A 99 2.79 2.59 2.11
CA ASP A 99 3.11 2.46 3.54
C ASP A 99 2.73 3.72 4.35
N PRO A 100 1.42 4.00 4.58
CA PRO A 100 0.97 5.23 5.22
C PRO A 100 1.24 5.30 6.74
N ILE A 101 1.85 4.26 7.32
CA ILE A 101 2.17 4.16 8.75
C ILE A 101 3.68 3.94 8.89
N LYS A 102 4.35 4.77 9.68
CA LYS A 102 5.83 4.75 9.77
C LYS A 102 6.37 3.75 10.77
N SER A 103 5.62 3.47 11.83
CA SER A 103 6.12 2.73 12.98
C SER A 103 5.00 2.01 13.72
N ARG A 104 5.40 1.03 14.53
CA ARG A 104 4.53 0.32 15.48
C ARG A 104 3.79 1.30 16.41
N GLU A 105 4.44 2.33 16.91
CA GLU A 105 3.81 3.34 17.78
C GLU A 105 2.64 4.05 17.09
N GLU A 106 2.82 4.47 15.83
CA GLU A 106 1.74 5.09 15.06
C GLU A 106 0.61 4.10 14.77
N ALA A 107 0.95 2.84 14.48
CA ALA A 107 -0.05 1.79 14.23
C ALA A 107 -0.95 1.54 15.45
N GLU A 108 -0.38 1.49 16.65
CA GLU A 108 -1.12 1.28 17.89
C GLU A 108 -1.94 2.52 18.27
N SER A 109 -1.48 3.73 17.91
CA SER A 109 -2.17 4.97 18.22
C SER A 109 -3.47 5.14 17.40
N LEU A 110 -4.60 5.12 18.09
CA LEU A 110 -5.91 5.40 17.48
C LEU A 110 -5.94 6.79 16.83
N THR A 111 -5.27 7.78 17.43
CA THR A 111 -5.19 9.15 16.89
C THR A 111 -4.48 9.18 15.54
N TYR A 112 -3.38 8.46 15.38
CA TYR A 112 -2.68 8.38 14.08
C TYR A 112 -3.50 7.60 13.05
N ARG A 113 -4.11 6.48 13.42
CA ARG A 113 -5.02 5.72 12.54
C ARG A 113 -6.20 6.58 12.05
N ASN A 114 -6.82 7.36 12.95
CA ASN A 114 -7.89 8.28 12.61
C ASN A 114 -7.40 9.39 11.68
N ARG A 115 -6.23 9.97 11.93
CA ARG A 115 -5.65 11.00 11.05
C ARG A 115 -5.47 10.48 9.61
N ILE A 116 -4.93 9.28 9.44
CA ILE A 116 -4.76 8.64 8.12
C ILE A 116 -6.12 8.40 7.45
N TRP A 117 -7.11 7.97 8.22
CA TRP A 117 -8.48 7.76 7.73
C TRP A 117 -9.17 9.05 7.31
N ASP A 118 -9.02 10.13 8.09
CA ASP A 118 -9.59 11.44 7.81
C ASP A 118 -8.92 12.06 6.57
N TRP A 119 -7.60 11.89 6.43
CA TRP A 119 -6.89 12.25 5.20
C TRP A 119 -7.40 11.48 3.99
N TRP A 120 -7.59 10.16 4.11
CA TRP A 120 -8.14 9.35 3.01
C TRP A 120 -9.53 9.83 2.60
N THR A 121 -10.45 9.96 3.55
CA THR A 121 -11.86 10.27 3.30
C THR A 121 -12.10 11.72 2.90
N GLY A 122 -11.41 12.67 3.53
CA GLY A 122 -11.61 14.11 3.34
C GLY A 122 -10.71 14.75 2.29
N THR A 123 -9.52 14.19 2.04
CA THR A 123 -8.51 14.82 1.16
C THR A 123 -8.14 13.94 -0.03
N ALA A 124 -7.61 12.74 0.18
CA ALA A 124 -7.07 11.94 -0.92
C ALA A 124 -8.16 11.49 -1.90
N ARG A 125 -9.27 10.96 -1.38
CA ARG A 125 -10.39 10.48 -2.19
C ARG A 125 -11.08 11.60 -2.99
N THR A 126 -11.12 12.83 -2.48
CA THR A 126 -11.79 13.95 -3.15
C THR A 126 -11.02 14.48 -4.37
N ARG A 127 -9.77 14.05 -4.56
CA ARG A 127 -8.96 14.35 -5.75
C ARG A 127 -9.17 13.39 -6.91
N LEU A 128 -9.83 12.27 -6.68
CA LEU A 128 -10.05 11.24 -7.69
C LEU A 128 -10.92 11.78 -8.82
N ASN A 129 -10.36 11.75 -10.02
CA ASN A 129 -10.99 12.16 -11.27
C ASN A 129 -11.24 10.92 -12.14
N PRO A 130 -12.45 10.75 -12.70
CA PRO A 130 -12.77 9.60 -13.54
C PRO A 130 -11.83 9.52 -14.75
N LEU A 131 -11.61 8.30 -15.23
CA LEU A 131 -10.91 8.07 -16.49
C LEU A 131 -11.88 8.25 -17.67
N PRO A 132 -11.43 8.67 -18.85
CA PRO A 132 -12.31 8.84 -20.02
C PRO A 132 -13.07 7.57 -20.41
N TRP A 133 -12.50 6.41 -20.12
CA TRP A 133 -13.06 5.08 -20.44
C TRP A 133 -13.55 4.31 -19.22
N ALA A 134 -13.46 4.86 -18.01
CA ALA A 134 -13.95 4.21 -16.81
C ALA A 134 -14.55 5.23 -15.83
N PRO A 135 -15.74 4.97 -15.26
CA PRO A 135 -16.41 5.91 -14.37
C PRO A 135 -15.70 6.11 -13.01
N TYR A 136 -14.53 5.50 -12.82
CA TYR A 136 -13.77 5.50 -11.58
C TYR A 136 -12.28 5.76 -11.83
N SER A 137 -11.64 6.38 -10.84
CA SER A 137 -10.17 6.44 -10.75
C SER A 137 -9.60 5.12 -10.24
N VAL A 138 -8.31 4.90 -10.46
CA VAL A 138 -7.60 3.76 -9.89
C VAL A 138 -6.99 4.15 -8.54
N VAL A 139 -7.22 3.35 -7.51
CA VAL A 139 -6.57 3.53 -6.21
C VAL A 139 -5.82 2.26 -5.82
N ILE A 140 -4.54 2.41 -5.53
CA ILE A 140 -3.67 1.33 -5.08
C ILE A 140 -3.23 1.64 -3.66
N VAL A 141 -3.63 0.79 -2.72
CA VAL A 141 -3.12 0.85 -1.33
C VAL A 141 -2.16 -0.29 -1.15
N MET A 142 -0.90 0.06 -1.00
CA MET A 142 0.17 -0.89 -0.76
C MET A 142 0.77 -0.59 0.60
N MET A 143 0.68 -1.56 1.50
CA MET A 143 1.31 -1.43 2.80
C MET A 143 1.72 -2.77 3.38
N THR A 144 2.68 -2.71 4.30
CA THR A 144 2.86 -3.74 5.32
C THR A 144 1.74 -3.58 6.34
N ARG A 145 1.05 -4.67 6.67
CA ARG A 145 -0.02 -4.62 7.67
C ARG A 145 0.56 -4.51 9.07
N TRP A 146 0.02 -3.60 9.88
CA TRP A 146 0.50 -3.38 11.25
C TRP A 146 -0.57 -3.68 12.30
N HIS A 147 -1.82 -3.39 12.01
CA HIS A 147 -2.91 -3.44 12.97
C HIS A 147 -4.22 -3.84 12.25
N THR A 148 -5.16 -4.49 12.93
CA THR A 148 -6.44 -4.91 12.33
C THR A 148 -7.25 -3.74 11.78
N ASP A 149 -7.14 -2.59 12.45
CA ASP A 149 -7.78 -1.30 12.14
C ASP A 149 -6.84 -0.28 11.45
N ASP A 150 -5.78 -0.75 10.77
CA ASP A 150 -5.02 0.10 9.86
C ASP A 150 -5.85 0.52 8.62
N LEU A 151 -5.31 1.39 7.75
CA LEU A 151 -6.03 1.91 6.58
C LEU A 151 -6.62 0.78 5.72
N ALA A 152 -5.82 -0.24 5.40
CA ALA A 152 -6.29 -1.40 4.63
C ALA A 152 -7.41 -2.16 5.37
N GLY A 153 -7.27 -2.37 6.68
CA GLY A 153 -8.31 -2.98 7.52
C GLY A 153 -9.63 -2.21 7.46
N ARG A 154 -9.61 -0.89 7.63
CA ARG A 154 -10.79 -0.03 7.55
C ARG A 154 -11.43 -0.04 6.16
N LEU A 155 -10.62 -0.01 5.11
CA LEU A 155 -11.11 -0.05 3.73
C LEU A 155 -11.83 -1.37 3.41
N LEU A 156 -11.31 -2.50 3.88
CA LEU A 156 -11.92 -3.81 3.71
C LEU A 156 -13.17 -4.01 4.58
N ALA A 157 -13.19 -3.45 5.79
CA ALA A 157 -14.30 -3.57 6.73
C ALA A 157 -15.40 -2.51 6.55
N ARG A 158 -15.24 -1.55 5.62
CA ARG A 158 -16.19 -0.45 5.45
C ARG A 158 -17.58 -0.97 5.10
N LYS A 159 -18.61 -0.40 5.73
CA LYS A 159 -19.99 -0.65 5.35
C LYS A 159 -20.39 0.30 4.24
N VAL A 160 -21.04 -0.25 3.22
CA VAL A 160 -21.66 0.51 2.14
C VAL A 160 -23.16 0.36 2.29
N ASP A 161 -23.89 1.45 2.08
CA ASP A 161 -25.35 1.41 2.04
C ASP A 161 -25.80 0.38 1.00
N ALA A 162 -26.75 -0.49 1.36
CA ALA A 162 -27.22 -1.58 0.50
C ALA A 162 -27.77 -1.04 -0.82
N ASP A 163 -28.46 0.10 -0.79
CA ASP A 163 -29.08 0.72 -1.97
C ASP A 163 -28.02 1.31 -2.92
N LEU A 164 -26.86 1.69 -2.37
CA LEU A 164 -25.75 2.27 -3.12
C LEU A 164 -24.66 1.25 -3.48
N ALA A 165 -24.73 0.02 -2.98
CA ALA A 165 -23.67 -0.99 -3.12
C ALA A 165 -23.27 -1.24 -4.57
N GLN A 166 -24.23 -1.22 -5.50
CA GLN A 166 -23.99 -1.38 -6.94
C GLN A 166 -23.08 -0.30 -7.56
N TYR A 167 -23.01 0.89 -6.95
CA TYR A 167 -22.21 2.02 -7.43
C TYR A 167 -20.83 2.10 -6.77
N VAL A 168 -20.55 1.26 -5.78
CA VAL A 168 -19.31 1.32 -5.00
C VAL A 168 -18.44 0.11 -5.33
N PRO A 169 -17.34 0.31 -6.09
CA PRO A 169 -16.42 -0.78 -6.38
C PRO A 169 -15.88 -1.43 -5.10
N PRO A 170 -15.84 -2.77 -5.02
CA PRO A 170 -15.26 -3.46 -3.88
C PRO A 170 -13.74 -3.26 -3.87
N TRP A 171 -13.14 -3.31 -2.68
CA TRP A 171 -11.70 -3.45 -2.57
C TRP A 171 -11.30 -4.89 -2.87
N VAL A 172 -10.34 -5.07 -3.77
CA VAL A 172 -9.73 -6.37 -4.04
C VAL A 172 -8.44 -6.47 -3.24
N GLN A 173 -8.35 -7.47 -2.37
CA GLN A 173 -7.17 -7.69 -1.54
C GLN A 173 -6.20 -8.67 -2.21
N TRP A 174 -4.95 -8.25 -2.39
CA TRP A 174 -3.85 -9.13 -2.78
C TRP A 174 -2.93 -9.36 -1.56
N LYS A 175 -3.04 -10.54 -0.95
CA LYS A 175 -2.25 -10.93 0.22
C LYS A 175 -1.14 -11.89 -0.20
N LEU A 176 0.10 -11.40 -0.14
CA LEU A 176 1.30 -12.20 -0.39
C LEU A 176 2.07 -12.32 0.94
N PRO A 177 1.87 -13.39 1.73
CA PRO A 177 2.60 -13.61 2.98
C PRO A 177 4.03 -14.08 2.71
N ALA A 178 4.92 -13.86 3.68
CA ALA A 178 6.32 -14.29 3.62
C ALA A 178 6.44 -15.81 3.41
N ILE A 179 5.65 -16.59 4.16
CA ILE A 179 5.45 -18.02 3.96
C ILE A 179 4.05 -18.23 3.37
N ALA A 180 3.97 -18.85 2.19
CA ALA A 180 2.74 -19.09 1.46
C ALA A 180 1.70 -19.84 2.31
N LEU A 181 0.45 -19.44 2.16
CA LEU A 181 -0.73 -20.12 2.71
C LEU A 181 -1.50 -20.78 1.56
N GLU A 182 -2.62 -21.42 1.87
CA GLU A 182 -3.55 -21.88 0.85
C GLU A 182 -4.04 -20.72 -0.03
N ASN A 183 -4.29 -21.01 -1.31
CA ASN A 183 -4.76 -20.04 -2.31
C ASN A 183 -3.82 -18.83 -2.48
N ASP A 184 -2.50 -19.05 -2.42
CA ASP A 184 -1.53 -17.99 -2.64
C ASP A 184 -1.71 -17.35 -4.03
N PRO A 185 -1.80 -16.01 -4.13
CA PRO A 185 -2.04 -15.35 -5.42
C PRO A 185 -0.99 -15.57 -6.51
N LEU A 186 0.22 -16.00 -6.15
CA LEU A 186 1.28 -16.34 -7.11
C LEU A 186 1.30 -17.84 -7.47
N GLY A 187 0.34 -18.63 -6.95
CA GLY A 187 0.27 -20.07 -7.17
C GLY A 187 1.30 -20.87 -6.37
N ARG A 188 1.94 -20.26 -5.35
CA ARG A 188 2.89 -20.93 -4.47
C ARG A 188 2.20 -22.02 -3.65
N LYS A 189 2.92 -23.11 -3.39
CA LYS A 189 2.44 -24.16 -2.47
C LYS A 189 2.53 -23.66 -1.02
N PRO A 190 1.60 -24.04 -0.14
CA PRO A 190 1.70 -23.70 1.27
C PRO A 190 3.06 -24.09 1.85
N GLY A 191 3.69 -23.17 2.58
CA GLY A 191 5.03 -23.35 3.13
C GLY A 191 6.17 -22.81 2.26
N GLU A 192 5.94 -22.41 1.00
CA GLU A 192 6.99 -21.81 0.16
C GLU A 192 7.27 -20.34 0.53
N ALA A 193 8.54 -19.93 0.48
CA ALA A 193 8.94 -18.55 0.74
C ALA A 193 8.52 -17.62 -0.43
N LEU A 194 8.23 -16.35 -0.12
CA LEU A 194 7.83 -15.35 -1.13
C LEU A 194 8.99 -14.93 -2.02
N TRP A 195 10.19 -14.88 -1.45
CA TRP A 195 11.40 -14.51 -2.15
C TRP A 195 12.56 -15.37 -1.63
N PRO A 196 12.63 -16.66 -2.04
CA PRO A 196 13.60 -17.62 -1.50
C PRO A 196 15.06 -17.17 -1.60
N GLU A 197 15.41 -16.44 -2.67
CA GLU A 197 16.78 -15.96 -2.93
C GLU A 197 17.23 -14.90 -1.91
N LYS A 198 16.29 -14.15 -1.33
CA LYS A 198 16.58 -13.11 -0.33
C LYS A 198 16.20 -13.52 1.08
N TYR A 199 15.07 -14.21 1.22
CA TYR A 199 14.50 -14.69 2.48
C TYR A 199 14.20 -16.20 2.35
N PRO A 200 15.23 -17.07 2.42
CA PRO A 200 15.02 -18.51 2.44
C PRO A 200 14.23 -18.91 3.70
N LEU A 201 13.59 -20.08 3.67
CA LEU A 201 12.73 -20.53 4.75
C LEU A 201 13.44 -20.59 6.11
N GLU A 202 14.70 -21.03 6.14
CA GLU A 202 15.52 -21.08 7.35
C GLU A 202 15.63 -19.70 8.01
N LEU A 203 15.88 -18.66 7.22
CA LEU A 203 15.91 -17.27 7.70
C LEU A 203 14.53 -16.80 8.14
N LEU A 204 13.48 -17.11 7.39
CA LEU A 204 12.11 -16.76 7.78
C LEU A 204 11.70 -17.40 9.12
N TYR A 205 12.10 -18.65 9.36
CA TYR A 205 11.86 -19.32 10.64
C TYR A 205 12.71 -18.73 11.78
N ALA A 206 13.96 -18.33 11.51
CA ALA A 206 14.78 -17.61 12.48
C ALA A 206 14.12 -16.27 12.88
N ILE A 207 13.71 -15.47 11.89
CA ILE A 207 12.98 -14.21 12.12
C ILE A 207 11.70 -14.48 12.92
N LYS A 208 10.94 -15.52 12.56
CA LYS A 208 9.73 -15.92 13.29
C LYS A 208 10.02 -16.29 14.75
N GLY A 209 11.16 -16.92 15.03
CA GLY A 209 11.59 -17.29 16.38
C GLY A 209 12.02 -16.11 17.25
N GLU A 210 12.55 -15.06 16.64
CA GLU A 210 13.02 -13.84 17.33
C GLU A 210 11.95 -12.75 17.45
N THR A 211 10.93 -12.80 16.60
CA THR A 211 9.86 -11.80 16.53
C THR A 211 8.65 -12.22 17.37
N SER A 212 7.91 -11.26 17.92
CA SER A 212 6.66 -11.58 18.60
C SER A 212 5.64 -12.17 17.62
N ILE A 213 4.75 -13.06 18.10
CA ILE A 213 3.66 -13.62 17.26
C ILE A 213 2.84 -12.51 16.62
N TYR A 214 2.59 -11.43 17.37
CA TYR A 214 1.84 -10.27 16.89
C TYR A 214 2.52 -9.59 15.70
N ASP A 215 3.83 -9.30 15.81
CA ASP A 215 4.58 -8.62 14.76
C ASP A 215 4.78 -9.56 13.56
N TRP A 216 5.05 -10.85 13.79
CA TRP A 216 5.16 -11.86 12.74
C TRP A 216 3.88 -11.99 11.91
N GLU A 217 2.74 -12.21 12.58
CA GLU A 217 1.46 -12.38 11.89
C GLU A 217 1.06 -11.11 11.13
N SER A 218 1.32 -9.93 11.71
CA SER A 218 1.01 -8.64 11.08
C SER A 218 1.93 -8.36 9.88
N GLU A 219 3.24 -8.28 10.12
CA GLU A 219 4.19 -7.76 9.14
C GLU A 219 4.60 -8.80 8.11
N TYR A 220 4.83 -10.05 8.50
CA TYR A 220 5.33 -11.08 7.59
C TYR A 220 4.19 -11.89 6.97
N GLN A 221 3.20 -12.30 7.76
CA GLN A 221 2.06 -13.05 7.22
C GLN A 221 0.90 -12.18 6.74
N GLN A 222 1.00 -10.85 6.88
CA GLN A 222 -0.01 -9.90 6.38
C GLN A 222 -1.41 -10.14 6.97
N SER A 223 -1.44 -10.58 8.23
CA SER A 223 -2.60 -11.05 8.95
C SER A 223 -2.61 -10.51 10.37
N PRO A 224 -2.75 -9.17 10.57
CA PRO A 224 -2.77 -8.62 11.92
C PRO A 224 -3.81 -9.30 12.77
N ILE A 225 -3.39 -9.70 13.97
CA ILE A 225 -4.26 -10.22 15.00
C ILE A 225 -4.55 -9.11 16.01
N VAL A 226 -5.61 -9.25 16.80
CA VAL A 226 -5.80 -8.32 17.92
C VAL A 226 -4.67 -8.59 18.90
N LYS A 227 -3.89 -7.55 19.26
CA LYS A 227 -2.87 -7.65 20.29
C LYS A 227 -3.55 -8.21 21.53
N ALA A 228 -3.14 -9.41 21.96
CA ALA A 228 -3.81 -10.13 23.01
C ALA A 228 -3.73 -9.32 24.32
N GLY A 229 -4.73 -8.48 24.56
CA GLY A 229 -5.10 -8.08 25.90
C GLY A 229 -5.78 -9.29 26.54
N SER A 230 -4.98 -10.28 26.98
CA SER A 230 -5.37 -11.20 28.05
C SER A 230 -6.74 -11.91 27.89
N LEU A 231 -7.25 -12.18 26.68
CA LEU A 231 -8.59 -12.78 26.53
C LEU A 231 -8.56 -14.31 26.58
N PHE A 232 -7.53 -14.92 26.00
CA PHE A 232 -7.37 -16.38 26.01
C PHE A 232 -5.91 -16.74 26.21
N ARG A 233 -5.51 -16.91 27.47
CA ARG A 233 -4.22 -17.50 27.81
C ARG A 233 -4.41 -19.00 28.00
N ARG A 234 -3.42 -19.81 27.62
CA ARG A 234 -3.48 -21.27 27.82
C ARG A 234 -3.78 -21.64 29.29
N GLU A 235 -3.27 -20.86 30.23
CA GLU A 235 -3.55 -20.95 31.67
C GLU A 235 -5.02 -20.75 32.07
N PHE A 236 -5.86 -20.15 31.22
CA PHE A 236 -7.31 -20.03 31.45
C PHE A 236 -8.09 -21.29 31.09
N PHE A 237 -7.46 -22.23 30.37
CA PHE A 237 -8.10 -23.45 29.93
C PHE A 237 -7.55 -24.64 30.71
N ARG A 238 -8.45 -25.43 31.30
CA ARG A 238 -8.11 -26.75 31.82
C ARG A 238 -8.32 -27.78 30.70
N PRO A 239 -7.29 -28.59 30.36
CA PRO A 239 -7.51 -29.73 29.50
C PRO A 239 -8.48 -30.68 30.19
N ILE A 240 -9.49 -31.14 29.46
CA ILE A 240 -10.38 -32.22 29.90
C ILE A 240 -10.02 -33.48 29.10
N GLU A 241 -9.85 -34.60 29.79
CA GLU A 241 -9.78 -35.90 29.15
C GLU A 241 -11.19 -36.31 28.75
N VAL A 242 -11.38 -36.50 27.45
CA VAL A 242 -12.60 -37.11 26.92
C VAL A 242 -12.38 -38.62 27.00
N LEU A 243 -13.03 -39.26 27.96
CA LEU A 243 -13.10 -40.73 28.00
C LEU A 243 -13.98 -41.18 26.83
N ALA A 244 -13.37 -41.94 25.92
CA ALA A 244 -14.05 -42.62 24.81
C ALA A 244 -14.79 -43.86 25.30
#